data_AF-A0A960KAQ2-F1
#
_entry.id   AF-A0A960KAQ2-F1
#
_cell.length_a   1.000
_cell.length_b   1.000
_cell.length_c   1.000
_cell.angle_alpha   90.00
_cell.angle_beta   90.00
_cell.angle_gamma   90.00
#
_symmetry.space_group_name_H-M   'P 1'
#
loop_
_entity.id
_entity.type
_entity.pdbx_description
1 polymer ?
#
loop_
_entity_poly.entity_id
_entity_poly.type
_entity_poly.pdbx_seq_one_letter_code
_entity_poly.pdbx_strand_id
1 'polypeptide(L)'
;AVREHLGDVVAPELDGAAAFQLKVAGNALAIVARQLEAQPTSVLNDTLERALAGAIRAGSDLEDEVLVEVRAAVVDRLRVANPRWIRPPDA
;
A
#
# COMPACT_ATOMS: atom_id res chain seq x y z
N ALA A 1 0.28 -16.74 -12.70
CA ALA A 1 0.83 -18.11 -12.59
C ALA A 1 0.79 -18.68 -11.17
N VAL A 2 1.76 -18.39 -10.28
CA VAL A 2 1.80 -19.05 -8.94
C VAL A 2 0.61 -18.67 -8.05
N ARG A 3 0.22 -17.39 -7.98
CA ARG A 3 -0.93 -16.96 -7.18
C ARG A 3 -2.25 -17.59 -7.61
N GLU A 4 -2.46 -17.68 -8.93
CA GLU A 4 -3.64 -18.32 -9.52
C GLU A 4 -3.65 -19.80 -9.21
N HIS A 5 -2.53 -20.50 -9.38
CA HIS A 5 -2.43 -21.91 -9.01
C HIS A 5 -2.75 -22.16 -7.52
N LEU A 6 -2.20 -21.34 -6.63
CA LEU A 6 -2.49 -21.43 -5.21
C LEU A 6 -3.98 -21.18 -4.89
N GLY A 7 -4.62 -20.23 -5.57
CA GLY A 7 -6.03 -19.88 -5.34
C GLY A 7 -7.01 -20.88 -5.95
N ASP A 8 -6.78 -21.29 -7.20
CA ASP A 8 -7.74 -22.03 -8.00
C ASP A 8 -7.59 -23.55 -7.86
N VAL A 9 -6.36 -24.03 -7.58
CA VAL A 9 -6.04 -25.46 -7.51
C VAL A 9 -5.84 -25.92 -6.07
N VAL A 10 -5.01 -25.20 -5.30
CA VAL A 10 -4.62 -25.66 -3.95
C VAL A 10 -5.65 -25.28 -2.89
N ALA A 11 -6.23 -24.07 -2.96
CA ALA A 11 -7.14 -23.59 -1.91
C ALA A 11 -8.38 -24.46 -1.65
N PRO A 12 -9.04 -25.05 -2.66
CA PRO A 12 -10.21 -25.92 -2.45
C PRO A 12 -9.91 -27.20 -1.66
N GLU A 13 -8.65 -27.66 -1.66
CA GLU A 13 -8.22 -28.89 -0.98
C GLU A 13 -7.81 -28.65 0.48
N LEU A 14 -7.80 -27.39 0.94
CA LEU A 14 -7.37 -27.03 2.28
C LEU A 14 -8.54 -26.57 3.14
N ASP A 15 -8.44 -26.92 4.43
CA ASP A 15 -9.40 -26.58 5.45
C ASP A 15 -8.72 -26.21 6.78
N GLY A 16 -9.49 -25.67 7.71
CA GLY A 16 -9.02 -25.22 9.02
C GLY A 16 -7.84 -24.24 8.95
N ALA A 17 -6.77 -24.54 9.68
CA ALA A 17 -5.61 -23.66 9.80
C ALA A 17 -4.84 -23.50 8.48
N ALA A 18 -4.77 -24.55 7.66
CA ALA A 18 -4.04 -24.52 6.39
C ALA A 18 -4.72 -23.57 5.38
N ALA A 19 -6.04 -23.61 5.29
CA ALA A 19 -6.82 -22.68 4.47
C ALA A 19 -6.61 -21.22 4.90
N PHE A 20 -6.59 -20.96 6.20
CA PHE A 20 -6.33 -19.62 6.73
C PHE A 20 -4.90 -19.13 6.38
N GLN A 21 -3.89 -19.97 6.58
CA GLN A 21 -2.50 -19.64 6.24
C GLN A 21 -2.34 -19.34 4.74
N LEU A 22 -2.99 -20.12 3.87
CA LEU A 22 -2.98 -19.88 2.43
C LEU A 22 -3.61 -18.53 2.09
N LYS A 23 -4.73 -18.16 2.74
CA LYS A 23 -5.33 -16.83 2.58
C LYS A 23 -4.37 -15.70 2.98
N VAL A 24 -3.66 -15.85 4.09
CA VAL A 24 -2.66 -14.87 4.55
C VAL A 24 -1.52 -14.77 3.55
N ALA A 25 -0.99 -15.90 3.07
CA ALA A 25 0.06 -15.94 2.06
C ALA A 25 -0.39 -15.28 0.75
N GLY A 26 -1.62 -15.55 0.29
CA GLY A 26 -2.21 -14.93 -0.89
C GLY A 26 -2.33 -13.40 -0.75
N ASN A 27 -2.72 -12.91 0.43
CA ASN A 27 -2.77 -11.47 0.72
C ASN A 27 -1.37 -10.83 0.69
N ALA A 28 -0.37 -11.48 1.30
CA ALA A 28 1.01 -11.00 1.28
C ALA A 28 1.58 -10.97 -0.15
N LEU A 29 1.36 -12.02 -0.94
CA LEU A 29 1.75 -12.07 -2.35
C LEU A 29 1.06 -10.99 -3.17
N ALA A 30 -0.21 -10.69 -2.90
CA ALA A 30 -0.92 -9.59 -3.56
C ALA A 30 -0.31 -8.22 -3.25
N ILE A 31 0.15 -7.98 -2.02
CA ILE A 31 0.87 -6.75 -1.66
C ILE A 31 2.19 -6.66 -2.42
N VAL A 32 2.98 -7.74 -2.44
CA VAL A 32 4.28 -7.77 -3.14
C VAL A 32 4.10 -7.57 -4.65
N ALA A 33 3.09 -8.19 -5.26
CA ALA A 33 2.78 -7.97 -6.67
C ALA A 33 2.51 -6.48 -6.96
N ARG A 34 1.69 -5.83 -6.12
CA ARG A 34 1.43 -4.39 -6.24
C ARG A 34 2.68 -3.54 -6.02
N GLN A 35 3.60 -3.96 -5.14
CA GLN A 35 4.89 -3.27 -4.95
C GLN A 35 5.76 -3.34 -6.21
N LEU A 36 5.80 -4.50 -6.88
CA LEU A 36 6.57 -4.69 -8.09
C LEU A 36 6.00 -3.90 -9.28
N GLU A 37 4.68 -3.73 -9.33
CA GLU A 37 3.98 -2.95 -10.35
C GLU A 37 3.93 -1.45 -10.03
N ALA A 38 4.24 -1.05 -8.79
CA ALA A 38 4.12 0.32 -8.35
C ALA A 38 5.08 1.23 -9.12
N GLN A 39 4.54 2.36 -9.59
CA GLN A 39 5.29 3.46 -10.15
C GLN A 39 5.01 4.67 -9.26
N PRO A 40 5.85 4.94 -8.24
CA PRO A 40 5.66 6.06 -7.34
C PRO A 40 5.60 7.37 -8.14
N THR A 41 4.62 8.19 -7.82
CA THR A 41 4.38 9.50 -8.43
C THR A 41 4.91 10.63 -7.56
N SER A 42 4.99 10.43 -6.24
CA SER A 42 5.59 11.42 -5.35
C SER A 42 7.12 11.35 -5.33
N VAL A 43 7.74 12.51 -5.16
CA VAL A 43 9.19 12.63 -4.93
C VAL A 43 9.59 12.41 -3.46
N LEU A 44 8.63 12.33 -2.55
CA LEU A 44 8.89 12.15 -1.12
C LEU A 44 9.45 10.74 -0.84
N ASN A 45 10.73 10.72 -0.49
CA ASN A 45 11.41 9.54 0.06
C ASN A 45 11.54 9.65 1.59
N ASP A 46 11.97 8.57 2.23
CA ASP A 46 12.10 8.46 3.69
C ASP A 46 12.92 9.59 4.35
N THR A 47 13.89 10.18 3.63
CA THR A 47 14.69 11.30 4.14
C THR A 47 13.90 12.60 4.10
N LEU A 48 13.26 12.90 2.98
CA LEU A 48 12.41 14.08 2.81
C LEU A 48 11.21 14.04 3.76
N GLU A 49 10.61 12.86 3.95
CA GLU A 49 9.47 12.69 4.86
C GLU A 49 9.85 12.92 6.32
N ARG A 50 11.02 12.44 6.76
CA ARG A 50 11.50 12.70 8.12
C ARG A 50 11.75 14.18 8.35
N ALA A 51 12.34 14.87 7.36
CA ALA A 51 12.56 16.31 7.43
C ALA A 51 11.23 17.08 7.49
N LEU A 52 10.29 16.75 6.60
CA LEU A 52 8.95 17.35 6.56
C LEU A 52 8.20 17.12 7.88
N ALA A 53 8.22 15.90 8.42
CA ALA A 53 7.61 15.60 9.70
C ALA A 53 8.27 16.37 10.86
N GLY A 54 9.56 16.66 10.77
CA GLY A 54 10.26 17.55 11.70
C GLY A 54 9.72 18.99 11.63
N ALA A 55 9.63 19.55 10.43
CA ALA A 55 9.12 20.90 10.19
C ALA A 55 7.68 21.08 10.67
N ILE A 56 6.79 20.13 10.35
CA ILE A 56 5.38 20.14 10.82
C ILE A 56 5.32 20.17 12.35
N ARG A 57 6.10 19.31 13.03
CA ARG A 57 6.13 19.28 14.51
C ARG A 57 6.70 20.55 15.12
N ALA A 58 7.58 21.24 14.41
CA ALA A 58 8.12 22.54 14.80
C ALA A 58 7.15 23.70 14.53
N GLY A 59 5.98 23.43 13.91
CA GLY A 59 4.97 24.45 13.60
C GLY A 59 5.27 25.25 12.34
N SER A 60 6.10 24.72 11.42
CA SER A 60 6.31 25.35 10.12
C SER A 60 5.04 25.27 9.28
N ASP A 61 4.69 26.37 8.63
CA ASP A 61 3.65 26.38 7.60
C ASP A 61 4.11 25.59 6.37
N LEU A 62 3.16 24.96 5.69
CA LEU A 62 3.40 24.18 4.48
C LEU A 62 2.81 24.89 3.27
N GLU A 63 3.62 25.02 2.23
CA GLU A 63 3.16 25.46 0.92
C GLU A 63 2.23 24.41 0.28
N ASP A 64 1.32 24.86 -0.59
CA ASP A 64 0.33 24.00 -1.24
C ASP A 64 0.97 22.88 -2.08
N GLU A 65 2.10 23.15 -2.72
CA GLU A 65 2.86 22.16 -3.49
C GLU A 65 3.34 21.01 -2.61
N VAL A 66 3.72 21.30 -1.35
CA VAL A 66 4.12 20.26 -0.40
C VAL A 66 2.93 19.40 -0.01
N LEU A 67 1.75 20.00 0.16
CA LEU A 67 0.52 19.25 0.43
C LEU A 67 0.12 18.34 -0.74
N VAL A 68 0.33 18.79 -1.98
CA VAL A 68 0.14 17.97 -3.19
C VAL A 68 1.05 16.76 -3.17
N GLU A 69 2.34 16.94 -2.84
CA GLU A 69 3.30 15.84 -2.73
C GLU A 69 2.95 14.86 -1.61
N VAL A 70 2.54 15.35 -0.44
CA VAL A 70 2.07 14.48 0.66
C VAL A 70 0.88 13.64 0.22
N ARG A 71 -0.09 14.23 -0.50
CA ARG A 71 -1.24 13.48 -1.02
C ARG A 71 -0.82 12.43 -2.03
N ALA A 72 0.07 12.77 -2.98
CA ALA A 72 0.60 11.81 -3.94
C ALA A 72 1.28 10.62 -3.24
N ALA A 73 2.12 10.90 -2.25
CA ALA A 73 2.85 9.89 -1.48
C ALA A 73 1.89 8.98 -0.67
N VAL A 74 0.81 9.54 -0.12
CA VAL A 74 -0.24 8.75 0.55
C VAL A 74 -0.97 7.86 -0.44
N VAL A 75 -1.38 8.40 -1.59
CA VAL A 75 -2.09 7.63 -2.62
C VAL A 75 -1.23 6.48 -3.14
N ASP A 76 0.06 6.70 -3.38
CA ASP A 76 0.99 5.65 -3.81
C ASP A 76 1.10 4.52 -2.78
N ARG A 77 1.19 4.86 -1.49
CA ARG A 77 1.18 3.86 -0.40
C ARG A 77 -0.14 3.11 -0.31
N LEU A 78 -1.27 3.79 -0.48
CA LEU A 78 -2.58 3.15 -0.44
C LEU A 78 -2.79 2.19 -1.61
N ARG A 79 -2.32 2.53 -2.82
CA ARG A 79 -2.33 1.62 -3.98
C ARG A 79 -1.59 0.31 -3.71
N VAL A 80 -0.58 0.33 -2.86
CA VAL A 80 0.19 -0.87 -2.50
C VAL A 80 -0.40 -1.59 -1.30
N ALA A 81 -0.64 -0.88 -0.20
CA ALA A 81 -1.02 -1.49 1.07
C ALA A 81 -2.50 -1.87 1.07
N ASN A 82 -3.38 -0.96 0.65
CA ASN A 82 -4.82 -1.14 0.76
C ASN A 82 -5.62 -0.26 -0.23
N PRO A 83 -5.74 -0.68 -1.51
CA PRO A 83 -6.36 0.12 -2.58
C PRO A 83 -7.81 0.52 -2.34
N ARG A 84 -8.53 -0.22 -1.48
CA ARG A 84 -9.94 0.08 -1.19
C ARG A 84 -10.15 1.47 -0.58
N TRP A 85 -9.11 2.06 0.00
CA TRP A 85 -9.16 3.38 0.64
C TRP A 85 -8.78 4.54 -0.29
N ILE A 86 -8.50 4.27 -1.58
CA ILE A 86 -8.20 5.33 -2.55
C ILE A 86 -9.42 6.23 -2.78
N ARG A 87 -10.63 5.65 -2.73
CA ARG A 87 -11.88 6.40 -2.59
C ARG A 87 -12.43 6.17 -1.18
N PRO A 88 -12.82 7.23 -0.45
CA PRO A 88 -13.61 7.06 0.76
C PRO A 88 -14.86 6.24 0.44
N PRO A 89 -15.31 5.33 1.33
CA PRO A 89 -16.55 4.58 1.13
C PRO A 89 -17.79 5.48 0.98
N ASP A 90 -17.72 6.71 1.50
CA ASP A 90 -18.81 7.67 1.59
C ASP A 90 -18.65 8.87 0.62
N ALA A 91 -17.77 8.77 -0.39
CA ALA A 91 -17.50 9.83 -1.38
C ALA A 91 -18.23 9.61 -2.71
#